data_AF-A0A958LIZ9-F1
#
_entry.id   AF-A0A958LIZ9-F1
#
_cell.length_a   1.000
_cell.length_b   1.000
_cell.length_c   1.000
_cell.angle_alpha   90.00
_cell.angle_beta   90.00
_cell.angle_gamma   90.00
#
_symmetry.space_group_name_H-M   'P 1'
#
loop_
_entity.id
_entity.type
_entity.pdbx_description
1 polymer ?
#
loop_
_entity_poly.entity_id
_entity_poly.type
_entity_poly.pdbx_seq_one_letter_code
_entity_poly.pdbx_strand_id
1 'polypeptide(L)'
;SLKFMAILYEKTGQYKESAELFEKYANENSKVDKEAVDFYYNAGLIRDGMNFFNAALANYQKYFDRSKKRDRSEVLFLMAKIWQKRKNLKQARSYYSQYVELNPKNSVALIESLFQLGVIEEKLGRQKAADDNFNRTVAVQKSIAKKGTVVGVSYAAEAKFKLVYRTYDEMRAIKIPANPAQQAKAVQRKLDLISKLKEKLKEVIRYDDAYMVVAALSLAGQANQHIAAALFSAPLPKGLTGDQVKEYRDGVAKVAEPFQKEALDSYSSAIEKGYRLEGYNDWLKIALTEASRMDPAKYPNFGEEAILTKVPDYLEN
;
A
#
# COMPACT_ATOMS: atom_id res chain seq x y z
N SER A 1 12.91 19.56 -40.69
CA SER A 1 12.74 18.09 -40.77
C SER A 1 11.60 17.67 -39.83
N LEU A 2 10.93 16.54 -40.08
CA LEU A 2 9.82 16.04 -39.25
C LEU A 2 10.20 15.92 -37.76
N LYS A 3 11.43 15.49 -37.46
CA LYS A 3 12.03 15.45 -36.11
C LYS A 3 11.92 16.80 -35.38
N PHE A 4 12.31 17.90 -36.02
CA PHE A 4 12.28 19.24 -35.40
C PHE A 4 10.85 19.71 -35.14
N MET A 5 9.94 19.47 -36.09
CA MET A 5 8.53 19.84 -35.94
C MET A 5 7.85 19.08 -34.79
N ALA A 6 8.12 17.79 -34.64
CA ALA A 6 7.57 16.99 -33.55
C ALA A 6 7.99 17.52 -32.17
N ILE A 7 9.27 17.90 -32.01
CA ILE A 7 9.79 18.50 -30.77
C ILE A 7 9.17 19.89 -30.52
N LEU A 8 8.97 20.69 -31.57
CA LEU A 8 8.32 21.99 -31.45
C LEU A 8 6.86 21.84 -30.99
N TYR A 9 6.13 20.88 -31.54
CA TYR A 9 4.75 20.58 -31.14
C TYR A 9 4.67 20.06 -29.71
N GLU A 10 5.61 19.22 -29.27
CA GLU A 10 5.70 18.79 -27.88
C GLU A 10 5.87 19.99 -26.93
N LYS A 11 6.80 20.90 -27.26
CA LYS A 11 7.09 22.09 -26.45
C LYS A 11 5.97 23.14 -26.45
N THR A 12 5.13 23.14 -27.47
CA THR A 12 4.00 24.08 -27.60
C THR A 12 2.67 23.46 -27.17
N GLY A 13 2.67 22.26 -26.59
CA GLY A 13 1.48 21.59 -26.07
C GLY A 13 0.60 20.91 -27.13
N GLN A 14 1.05 20.87 -28.38
CA GLN A 14 0.39 20.17 -29.49
C GLN A 14 0.75 18.68 -29.46
N TYR A 15 0.35 18.00 -28.37
CA TYR A 15 0.79 16.64 -28.06
C TYR A 15 0.30 15.62 -29.08
N LYS A 16 -0.91 15.79 -29.63
CA LYS A 16 -1.45 14.87 -30.63
C LYS A 16 -0.60 14.88 -31.90
N GLU A 17 -0.35 16.08 -32.42
CA GLU A 17 0.41 16.34 -33.64
C GLU A 17 1.87 15.93 -33.45
N SER A 18 2.44 16.20 -32.27
CA SER A 18 3.78 15.76 -31.90
C SER A 18 3.91 14.23 -31.96
N ALA A 19 2.98 13.49 -31.32
CA ALA A 19 2.99 12.03 -31.33
C ALA A 19 2.84 11.47 -32.76
N GLU A 20 1.96 12.04 -33.58
CA GLU A 20 1.77 11.63 -34.98
C GLU A 20 3.04 11.83 -35.82
N LEU A 21 3.74 12.95 -35.63
CA LEU A 21 4.99 13.22 -36.34
C LEU A 21 6.13 12.31 -35.86
N PHE A 22 6.21 12.01 -34.56
CA PHE A 22 7.17 11.03 -34.04
C PHE A 22 6.90 9.62 -34.58
N GLU A 23 5.63 9.18 -34.59
CA GLU A 23 5.21 7.91 -35.17
C GLU A 23 5.57 7.83 -36.66
N LYS A 24 5.25 8.88 -37.42
CA LYS A 24 5.55 8.96 -38.85
C LYS A 24 7.05 8.86 -39.11
N TYR A 25 7.85 9.69 -38.45
CA TYR A 25 9.30 9.68 -38.60
C TYR A 25 9.90 8.32 -38.23
N ALA A 26 9.46 7.71 -37.13
CA ALA A 26 9.92 6.38 -36.71
C ALA A 26 9.57 5.30 -37.74
N ASN A 27 8.33 5.30 -38.26
CA ASN A 27 7.89 4.31 -39.24
C ASN A 27 8.71 4.39 -40.54
N GLU A 28 9.00 5.60 -41.01
CA GLU A 28 9.75 5.84 -42.26
C GLU A 28 11.24 5.52 -42.12
N ASN A 29 11.85 5.78 -40.95
CA ASN A 29 13.31 5.81 -40.84
C ASN A 29 13.91 4.70 -39.94
N SER A 30 13.13 4.02 -39.08
CA SER A 30 13.64 3.08 -38.06
C SER A 30 14.37 1.83 -38.58
N LYS A 31 14.32 1.54 -39.89
CA LYS A 31 15.10 0.45 -40.50
C LYS A 31 16.56 0.85 -40.75
N VAL A 32 16.83 2.13 -40.95
CA VAL A 32 18.13 2.67 -41.36
C VAL A 32 18.72 3.53 -40.26
N ASP A 33 17.91 4.42 -39.69
CA ASP A 33 18.28 5.31 -38.59
C ASP A 33 17.95 4.65 -37.24
N LYS A 34 18.99 4.36 -36.45
CA LYS A 34 18.83 3.79 -35.11
C LYS A 34 18.21 4.77 -34.13
N GLU A 35 18.44 6.07 -34.30
CA GLU A 35 17.79 7.11 -33.49
C GLU A 35 16.31 7.20 -33.81
N ALA A 36 15.90 6.84 -35.04
CA ALA A 36 14.50 6.85 -35.42
C ALA A 36 13.64 5.87 -34.59
N VAL A 37 14.26 4.82 -34.01
CA VAL A 37 13.59 3.89 -33.10
C VAL A 37 13.15 4.57 -31.81
N ASP A 38 13.92 5.54 -31.29
CA ASP A 38 13.62 6.24 -30.04
C ASP A 38 12.32 7.05 -30.13
N PHE A 39 11.91 7.47 -31.33
CA PHE A 39 10.66 8.18 -31.51
C PHE A 39 9.41 7.32 -31.28
N TYR A 40 9.51 5.99 -31.35
CA TYR A 40 8.44 5.13 -30.84
C TYR A 40 8.29 5.27 -29.32
N TYR A 41 9.39 5.37 -28.58
CA TYR A 41 9.32 5.60 -27.13
C TYR A 41 8.69 6.96 -26.81
N ASN A 42 9.14 8.03 -27.47
CA ASN A 42 8.60 9.38 -27.27
C ASN A 42 7.11 9.46 -27.63
N ALA A 43 6.71 8.90 -28.76
CA ALA A 43 5.30 8.80 -29.12
C ALA A 43 4.51 7.99 -28.09
N GLY A 44 5.06 6.88 -27.62
CA GLY A 44 4.45 6.06 -26.57
C GLY A 44 4.17 6.84 -25.28
N LEU A 45 5.15 7.62 -24.81
CA LEU A 45 5.00 8.48 -23.62
C LEU A 45 3.90 9.52 -23.80
N ILE A 46 3.89 10.22 -24.94
CA ILE A 46 2.87 11.24 -25.22
C ILE A 46 1.48 10.59 -25.28
N ARG A 47 1.35 9.46 -25.99
CA ARG A 47 0.07 8.73 -26.09
C ARG A 47 -0.40 8.21 -24.72
N ASP A 48 0.48 7.73 -23.85
CA ASP A 48 0.12 7.33 -22.47
C ASP A 48 -0.35 8.53 -21.64
N GLY A 49 0.37 9.66 -21.73
CA GLY A 49 -0.03 10.91 -21.07
C GLY A 49 -1.41 11.42 -21.53
N MET A 50 -1.76 11.17 -22.79
CA MET A 50 -3.09 11.48 -23.36
C MET A 50 -4.15 10.40 -23.09
N ASN A 51 -3.82 9.34 -22.34
CA ASN A 51 -4.67 8.16 -22.11
C ASN A 51 -5.07 7.38 -23.39
N PHE A 52 -4.35 7.57 -24.51
CA PHE A 52 -4.49 6.76 -25.72
C PHE A 52 -3.74 5.43 -25.56
N PHE A 53 -4.19 4.61 -24.62
CA PHE A 53 -3.49 3.41 -24.15
C PHE A 53 -3.17 2.39 -25.24
N ASN A 54 -4.04 2.17 -26.22
CA ASN A 54 -3.77 1.22 -27.30
C ASN A 54 -2.63 1.73 -28.21
N ALA A 55 -2.61 3.02 -28.54
CA ALA A 55 -1.53 3.63 -29.32
C ALA A 55 -0.21 3.64 -28.52
N ALA A 56 -0.26 3.95 -27.23
CA ALA A 56 0.90 3.89 -26.35
C ALA A 56 1.51 2.48 -26.30
N LEU A 57 0.69 1.44 -26.06
CA LEU A 57 1.12 0.05 -26.04
C LEU A 57 1.73 -0.38 -27.38
N ALA A 58 1.14 0.02 -28.51
CA ALA A 58 1.67 -0.31 -29.84
C ALA A 58 3.04 0.34 -30.07
N ASN A 59 3.21 1.60 -29.68
CA ASN A 59 4.48 2.32 -29.78
C ASN A 59 5.56 1.72 -28.85
N TYR A 60 5.23 1.43 -27.60
CA TYR A 60 6.14 0.75 -26.68
C TYR A 60 6.56 -0.64 -27.17
N GLN A 61 5.63 -1.41 -27.74
CA GLN A 61 5.96 -2.71 -28.34
C GLN A 61 6.95 -2.55 -29.52
N LYS A 62 6.68 -1.61 -30.43
CA LYS A 62 7.61 -1.32 -31.54
C LYS A 62 8.99 -0.90 -31.05
N TYR A 63 9.07 -0.09 -30.00
CA TYR A 63 10.35 0.29 -29.38
C TYR A 63 11.05 -0.93 -28.78
N PHE A 64 10.35 -1.76 -28.01
CA PHE A 64 10.90 -2.96 -27.39
C PHE A 64 11.49 -3.93 -28.44
N ASP A 65 10.75 -4.15 -29.53
CA ASP A 65 11.14 -5.12 -30.57
C ASP A 65 12.32 -4.63 -31.41
N ARG A 66 12.38 -3.32 -31.71
CA ARG A 66 13.36 -2.75 -32.64
C ARG A 66 14.59 -2.18 -31.97
N SER A 67 14.48 -1.71 -30.73
CA SER A 67 15.60 -1.12 -30.02
C SER A 67 16.62 -2.20 -29.65
N LYS A 68 17.89 -1.88 -29.85
CA LYS A 68 19.04 -2.69 -29.39
C LYS A 68 19.65 -2.14 -28.10
N LYS A 69 19.08 -1.07 -27.55
CA LYS A 69 19.58 -0.46 -26.32
C LYS A 69 19.29 -1.35 -25.12
N ARG A 70 20.15 -1.27 -24.12
CA ARG A 70 20.02 -2.07 -22.89
C ARG A 70 18.78 -1.70 -22.07
N ASP A 71 18.37 -0.44 -22.14
CA ASP A 71 17.20 0.12 -21.44
C ASP A 71 15.87 -0.12 -22.19
N ARG A 72 15.87 -0.85 -23.32
CA ARG A 72 14.62 -1.14 -24.04
C ARG A 72 13.57 -1.82 -23.18
N SER A 73 13.99 -2.59 -22.17
CA SER A 73 13.10 -3.28 -21.24
C SER A 73 12.28 -2.34 -20.35
N GLU A 74 12.68 -1.06 -20.19
CA GLU A 74 11.95 -0.08 -19.38
C GLU A 74 10.50 0.11 -19.87
N VAL A 75 10.23 -0.09 -21.16
CA VAL A 75 8.86 -0.02 -21.65
C VAL A 75 7.97 -1.16 -21.18
N LEU A 76 8.51 -2.31 -20.76
CA LEU A 76 7.70 -3.39 -20.17
C LEU A 76 7.04 -2.91 -18.87
N PHE A 77 7.77 -2.14 -18.05
CA PHE A 77 7.22 -1.51 -16.86
C PHE A 77 6.11 -0.51 -17.21
N LEU A 78 6.31 0.33 -18.23
CA LEU A 78 5.29 1.28 -18.70
C LEU A 78 4.04 0.57 -19.24
N MET A 79 4.22 -0.49 -20.02
CA MET A 79 3.12 -1.32 -20.51
C MET A 79 2.36 -1.97 -19.35
N ALA A 80 3.06 -2.46 -18.32
CA ALA A 80 2.45 -3.01 -17.12
C ALA A 80 1.58 -1.95 -16.41
N LYS A 81 2.08 -0.71 -16.25
CA LYS A 81 1.32 0.40 -15.68
C LYS A 81 0.07 0.74 -16.49
N ILE A 82 0.14 0.74 -17.82
CA ILE A 82 -1.03 0.94 -18.68
C ILE A 82 -2.07 -0.16 -18.42
N TRP A 83 -1.66 -1.42 -18.41
CA TRP A 83 -2.60 -2.52 -18.16
C TRP A 83 -3.20 -2.48 -16.75
N GLN A 84 -2.43 -2.02 -15.76
CA GLN A 84 -2.90 -1.78 -14.41
C GLN A 84 -3.96 -0.65 -14.37
N LYS A 85 -3.72 0.50 -15.03
CA LYS A 85 -4.72 1.58 -15.18
C LYS A 85 -6.01 1.06 -15.82
N ARG A 86 -5.90 0.15 -16.79
CA ARG A 86 -7.02 -0.53 -17.46
C ARG A 86 -7.68 -1.65 -16.65
N LYS A 87 -7.26 -1.86 -15.39
CA LYS A 87 -7.72 -2.93 -14.48
C LYS A 87 -7.55 -4.35 -15.06
N ASN A 88 -6.71 -4.54 -16.08
CA ASN A 88 -6.40 -5.86 -16.63
C ASN A 88 -5.23 -6.47 -15.86
N LEU A 89 -5.55 -7.11 -14.74
CA LEU A 89 -4.56 -7.68 -13.82
C LEU A 89 -3.70 -8.77 -14.49
N LYS A 90 -4.26 -9.55 -15.42
CA LYS A 90 -3.53 -10.63 -16.12
C LYS A 90 -2.40 -10.06 -16.96
N GLN A 91 -2.67 -9.03 -17.75
CA GLN A 91 -1.66 -8.38 -18.59
C GLN A 91 -0.67 -7.59 -17.75
N ALA A 92 -1.14 -6.82 -16.76
CA ALA A 92 -0.26 -6.10 -15.84
C ALA A 92 0.75 -7.04 -15.16
N ARG A 93 0.27 -8.17 -14.62
CA ARG A 93 1.13 -9.21 -14.04
C ARG A 93 2.17 -9.70 -15.02
N SER A 94 1.75 -10.05 -16.25
CA SER A 94 2.66 -10.58 -17.26
C SER A 94 3.80 -9.61 -17.59
N TYR A 95 3.50 -8.33 -17.81
CA TYR A 95 4.52 -7.34 -18.14
C TYR A 95 5.42 -6.98 -16.93
N TYR A 96 4.86 -6.90 -15.71
CA TYR A 96 5.69 -6.72 -14.50
C TYR A 96 6.63 -7.92 -14.27
N SER A 97 6.14 -9.15 -14.45
CA SER A 97 6.97 -10.36 -14.32
C SER A 97 8.12 -10.35 -15.33
N GLN A 98 7.82 -10.10 -16.61
CA GLN A 98 8.85 -9.98 -17.65
C GLN A 98 9.89 -8.90 -17.32
N TYR A 99 9.43 -7.73 -16.86
CA TYR A 99 10.34 -6.65 -16.47
C TYR A 99 11.28 -7.07 -15.32
N VAL A 100 10.74 -7.70 -14.28
CA VAL A 100 11.52 -8.18 -13.12
C VAL A 100 12.51 -9.29 -13.51
N GLU A 101 12.10 -10.22 -14.39
CA GLU A 101 12.94 -11.33 -14.86
C GLU A 101 14.19 -10.85 -15.62
N LEU A 102 14.11 -9.69 -16.28
CA LEU A 102 15.24 -9.08 -16.99
C LEU A 102 16.26 -8.40 -16.06
N ASN A 103 16.00 -8.36 -14.74
CA ASN A 103 16.86 -7.73 -13.74
C ASN A 103 17.32 -6.31 -14.15
N PRO A 104 16.37 -5.37 -14.30
CA PRO A 104 16.63 -4.06 -14.87
C PRO A 104 17.51 -3.21 -13.95
N LYS A 105 18.23 -2.26 -14.53
CA LYS A 105 19.09 -1.34 -13.76
C LYS A 105 18.28 -0.31 -12.97
N ASN A 106 17.06 -0.02 -13.40
CA ASN A 106 16.19 0.95 -12.75
C ASN A 106 15.63 0.36 -11.44
N SER A 107 16.36 0.61 -10.36
CA SER A 107 16.04 0.16 -9.01
C SER A 107 14.63 0.54 -8.56
N VAL A 108 14.16 1.76 -8.87
CA VAL A 108 12.84 2.24 -8.45
C VAL A 108 11.76 1.40 -9.13
N ALA A 109 11.82 1.28 -10.45
CA ALA A 109 10.83 0.52 -11.22
C ALA A 109 10.88 -0.98 -10.89
N LEU A 110 12.06 -1.54 -10.57
CA LEU A 110 12.18 -2.91 -10.08
C LEU A 110 11.44 -3.12 -8.76
N ILE A 111 11.65 -2.25 -7.79
CA ILE A 111 10.97 -2.31 -6.48
C ILE A 111 9.46 -2.12 -6.65
N GLU A 112 9.03 -1.14 -7.45
CA GLU A 112 7.62 -0.90 -7.78
C GLU A 112 7.00 -2.14 -8.44
N SER A 113 7.67 -2.75 -9.41
CA SER A 113 7.16 -3.93 -10.12
C SER A 113 6.98 -5.12 -9.19
N LEU A 114 7.93 -5.39 -8.30
CA LEU A 114 7.81 -6.43 -7.29
C LEU A 114 6.63 -6.16 -6.35
N PHE A 115 6.48 -4.92 -5.90
CA PHE A 115 5.37 -4.51 -5.06
C PHE A 115 4.02 -4.69 -5.77
N GLN A 116 3.89 -4.23 -7.02
CA GLN A 116 2.67 -4.36 -7.80
C GLN A 116 2.34 -5.82 -8.11
N LEU A 117 3.34 -6.69 -8.34
CA LEU A 117 3.11 -8.13 -8.43
C LEU A 117 2.48 -8.67 -7.14
N GLY A 118 2.99 -8.27 -5.97
CA GLY A 118 2.39 -8.65 -4.68
C GLY A 118 0.93 -8.20 -4.56
N VAL A 119 0.64 -6.94 -4.89
CA VAL A 119 -0.73 -6.38 -4.90
C VAL A 119 -1.64 -7.12 -5.88
N ILE A 120 -1.14 -7.46 -7.07
CA ILE A 120 -1.93 -8.19 -8.07
C ILE A 120 -2.23 -9.61 -7.59
N GLU A 121 -1.24 -10.34 -7.04
CA GLU A 121 -1.47 -11.70 -6.53
C GLU A 121 -2.44 -11.70 -5.33
N GLU A 122 -2.40 -10.68 -4.47
CA GLU A 122 -3.38 -10.48 -3.39
C GLU A 122 -4.80 -10.33 -3.96
N LYS A 123 -4.99 -9.49 -4.99
CA LYS A 123 -6.29 -9.32 -5.68
C LYS A 123 -6.77 -10.58 -6.39
N LEU A 124 -5.87 -11.47 -6.76
CA LEU A 124 -6.17 -12.78 -7.37
C LEU A 124 -6.39 -13.89 -6.33
N GLY A 125 -6.34 -13.58 -5.03
CA GLY A 125 -6.51 -14.56 -3.95
C GLY A 125 -5.31 -15.49 -3.74
N ARG A 126 -4.15 -15.17 -4.32
CA ARG A 126 -2.95 -16.01 -4.30
C ARG A 126 -1.99 -15.55 -3.20
N GLN A 127 -2.41 -15.75 -1.95
CA GLN A 127 -1.75 -15.17 -0.77
C GLN A 127 -0.25 -15.48 -0.69
N LYS A 128 0.15 -16.75 -0.92
CA LYS A 128 1.57 -17.13 -0.88
C LYS A 128 2.42 -16.36 -1.89
N ALA A 129 1.93 -16.24 -3.13
CA ALA A 129 2.62 -15.49 -4.18
C ALA A 129 2.67 -13.98 -3.88
N ALA A 130 1.64 -13.44 -3.22
CA ALA A 130 1.65 -12.06 -2.75
C ALA A 130 2.76 -11.85 -1.70
N ASP A 131 2.83 -12.71 -0.69
CA ASP A 131 3.82 -12.63 0.38
C ASP A 131 5.25 -12.82 -0.16
N ASP A 132 5.45 -13.73 -1.11
CA ASP A 132 6.75 -13.94 -1.77
C ASP A 132 7.21 -12.66 -2.49
N ASN A 133 6.31 -11.99 -3.21
CA ASN A 133 6.63 -10.73 -3.89
C ASN A 133 6.87 -9.58 -2.90
N PHE A 134 6.08 -9.44 -1.84
CA PHE A 134 6.32 -8.42 -0.81
C PHE A 134 7.65 -8.64 -0.07
N ASN A 135 8.01 -9.89 0.23
CA ASN A 135 9.31 -10.21 0.81
C ASN A 135 10.45 -9.82 -0.15
N ARG A 136 10.29 -10.08 -1.46
CA ARG A 136 11.25 -9.66 -2.48
C ARG A 136 11.36 -8.14 -2.57
N THR A 137 10.25 -7.40 -2.51
CA THR A 137 10.25 -5.92 -2.47
C THR A 137 11.11 -5.40 -1.32
N VAL A 138 10.87 -5.90 -0.09
CA VAL A 138 11.62 -5.51 1.11
C VAL A 138 13.10 -5.88 0.98
N ALA A 139 13.41 -7.10 0.50
CA ALA A 139 14.78 -7.58 0.38
C ALA A 139 15.59 -6.79 -0.66
N VAL A 140 15.00 -6.55 -1.85
CA VAL A 140 15.65 -5.79 -2.92
C VAL A 140 15.89 -4.35 -2.49
N GLN A 141 14.88 -3.69 -1.91
CA GLN A 141 15.03 -2.33 -1.40
C GLN A 141 16.13 -2.24 -0.33
N LYS A 142 16.15 -3.16 0.65
CA LYS A 142 17.18 -3.21 1.68
C LYS A 142 18.58 -3.41 1.10
N SER A 143 18.71 -4.26 0.08
CA SER A 143 19.98 -4.51 -0.61
C SER A 143 20.49 -3.26 -1.35
N ILE A 144 19.60 -2.52 -2.00
CA ILE A 144 19.91 -1.26 -2.69
C ILE A 144 20.29 -0.16 -1.68
N ALA A 145 19.54 -0.03 -0.59
CA ALA A 145 19.84 0.92 0.49
C ALA A 145 21.22 0.68 1.13
N LYS A 146 21.61 -0.58 1.34
CA LYS A 146 22.95 -0.94 1.84
C LYS A 146 24.09 -0.50 0.91
N LYS A 147 23.82 -0.29 -0.37
CA LYS A 147 24.80 0.21 -1.36
C LYS A 147 24.81 1.75 -1.44
N GLY A 148 24.09 2.44 -0.55
CA GLY A 148 24.04 3.90 -0.46
C GLY A 148 22.93 4.57 -1.28
N THR A 149 22.06 3.79 -1.94
CA THR A 149 20.95 4.36 -2.73
C THR A 149 19.62 4.20 -2.00
N VAL A 150 19.00 5.31 -1.60
CA VAL A 150 17.71 5.30 -0.88
C VAL A 150 16.57 5.56 -1.87
N VAL A 151 15.97 4.49 -2.39
CA VAL A 151 14.85 4.52 -3.33
C VAL A 151 13.81 3.46 -3.00
N GLY A 152 12.56 3.67 -3.41
CA GLY A 152 11.47 2.70 -3.23
C GLY A 152 11.10 2.42 -1.76
N VAL A 153 11.43 3.36 -0.86
CA VAL A 153 11.20 3.26 0.60
C VAL A 153 9.71 3.02 0.88
N SER A 154 8.81 3.81 0.31
CA SER A 154 7.36 3.68 0.51
C SER A 154 6.82 2.31 0.07
N TYR A 155 7.27 1.79 -1.08
CA TYR A 155 6.88 0.45 -1.53
C TYR A 155 7.34 -0.66 -0.57
N ALA A 156 8.56 -0.55 -0.04
CA ALA A 156 9.07 -1.51 0.93
C ALA A 156 8.38 -1.38 2.30
N ALA A 157 8.07 -0.15 2.73
CA ALA A 157 7.31 0.10 3.95
C ALA A 157 5.91 -0.51 3.88
N GLU A 158 5.19 -0.29 2.78
CA GLU A 158 3.85 -0.84 2.57
C GLU A 158 3.88 -2.37 2.40
N ALA A 159 4.84 -2.91 1.64
CA ALA A 159 5.05 -4.36 1.54
C ALA A 159 5.29 -4.99 2.92
N LYS A 160 6.15 -4.36 3.74
CA LYS A 160 6.40 -4.80 5.12
C LYS A 160 5.12 -4.73 5.93
N PHE A 161 4.38 -3.61 5.91
CA PHE A 161 3.12 -3.47 6.64
C PHE A 161 2.11 -4.57 6.27
N LYS A 162 1.94 -4.88 4.98
CA LYS A 162 1.08 -5.97 4.50
C LYS A 162 1.49 -7.34 5.04
N LEU A 163 2.79 -7.64 5.09
CA LEU A 163 3.32 -8.86 5.70
C LEU A 163 3.10 -8.89 7.22
N VAL A 164 3.23 -7.75 7.89
CA VAL A 164 3.00 -7.62 9.34
C VAL A 164 1.52 -7.82 9.69
N TYR A 165 0.61 -7.30 8.86
CA TYR A 165 -0.85 -7.41 9.04
C TYR A 165 -1.33 -8.86 9.20
N ARG A 166 -0.65 -9.84 8.58
CA ARG A 166 -0.94 -11.27 8.75
C ARG A 166 -0.84 -11.75 10.20
N THR A 167 0.07 -11.15 10.98
CA THR A 167 0.20 -11.45 12.41
C THR A 167 -1.02 -10.96 13.19
N TYR A 168 -1.60 -9.83 12.78
CA TYR A 168 -2.83 -9.31 13.35
C TYR A 168 -4.04 -10.17 12.97
N ASP A 169 -4.14 -10.60 11.71
CA ASP A 169 -5.18 -11.54 11.25
C ASP A 169 -5.16 -12.85 12.05
N GLU A 170 -3.98 -13.43 12.26
CA GLU A 170 -3.79 -14.63 13.07
C GLU A 170 -4.27 -14.41 14.52
N MET A 171 -3.88 -13.28 15.12
CA MET A 171 -4.29 -12.93 16.49
C MET A 171 -5.81 -12.75 16.61
N ARG A 172 -6.44 -12.18 15.58
CA ARG A 172 -7.89 -11.98 15.50
C ARG A 172 -8.67 -13.28 15.37
N ALA A 173 -8.13 -14.24 14.64
CA ALA A 173 -8.78 -15.54 14.43
C ALA A 173 -8.90 -16.37 15.73
N ILE A 174 -8.04 -16.11 16.73
CA ILE A 174 -8.08 -16.83 18.01
C ILE A 174 -9.32 -16.40 18.81
N LYS A 175 -10.17 -17.38 19.13
CA LYS A 175 -11.27 -17.24 20.09
C LYS A 175 -10.85 -17.82 21.44
N ILE A 176 -11.21 -17.17 22.54
CA ILE A 176 -11.00 -17.70 23.89
C ILE A 176 -12.15 -18.67 24.18
N PRO A 177 -11.89 -19.99 24.34
CA PRO A 177 -12.94 -20.97 24.53
C PRO A 177 -13.54 -20.90 25.93
N ALA A 178 -14.69 -21.54 26.15
CA ALA A 178 -15.29 -21.64 27.48
C ALA A 178 -14.58 -22.63 28.41
N ASN A 179 -13.76 -23.54 27.85
CA ASN A 179 -13.01 -24.51 28.65
C ASN A 179 -11.83 -23.82 29.38
N PRO A 180 -11.83 -23.76 30.73
CA PRO A 180 -10.79 -23.06 31.49
C PRO A 180 -9.36 -23.54 31.19
N ALA A 181 -9.16 -24.84 30.96
CA ALA A 181 -7.85 -25.39 30.64
C ALA A 181 -7.29 -24.89 29.30
N GLN A 182 -8.17 -24.49 28.37
CA GLN A 182 -7.79 -23.96 27.06
C GLN A 182 -7.78 -22.42 27.01
N GLN A 183 -8.44 -21.75 27.97
CA GLN A 183 -8.46 -20.28 28.05
C GLN A 183 -7.06 -19.70 28.20
N ALA A 184 -6.28 -20.19 29.18
CA ALA A 184 -4.93 -19.72 29.43
C ALA A 184 -4.04 -19.86 28.18
N LYS A 185 -4.14 -20.98 27.44
CA LYS A 185 -3.40 -21.21 26.20
C LYS A 185 -3.81 -20.22 25.10
N ALA A 186 -5.10 -19.97 24.93
CA ALA A 186 -5.60 -19.02 23.92
C ALA A 186 -5.18 -17.57 24.24
N VAL A 187 -5.25 -17.17 25.51
CA VAL A 187 -4.77 -15.87 25.99
C VAL A 187 -3.28 -15.73 25.77
N GLN A 188 -2.48 -16.70 26.21
CA GLN A 188 -1.03 -16.68 26.01
C GLN A 188 -0.66 -16.55 24.53
N ARG A 189 -1.34 -17.30 23.65
CA ARG A 189 -1.09 -17.19 22.21
C ARG A 189 -1.38 -15.77 21.68
N LYS A 190 -2.43 -15.10 22.15
CA LYS A 190 -2.71 -13.71 21.79
C LYS A 190 -1.62 -12.76 22.31
N LEU A 191 -1.14 -12.96 23.54
CA LEU A 191 -0.06 -12.18 24.13
C LEU A 191 1.26 -12.31 23.34
N ASP A 192 1.59 -13.53 22.92
CA ASP A 192 2.76 -13.79 22.07
C ASP A 192 2.63 -13.08 20.72
N LEU A 193 1.44 -13.14 20.11
CA LEU A 193 1.18 -12.54 18.80
C LEU A 193 1.19 -11.01 18.84
N ILE A 194 0.65 -10.37 19.88
CA ILE A 194 0.73 -8.91 20.00
C ILE A 194 2.16 -8.43 20.26
N SER A 195 2.93 -9.17 21.04
CA SER A 195 4.35 -8.85 21.26
C SER A 195 5.12 -8.94 19.94
N LYS A 196 4.93 -10.03 19.19
CA LYS A 196 5.49 -10.21 17.84
C LYS A 196 5.03 -9.13 16.87
N LEU A 197 3.75 -8.74 16.92
CA LEU A 197 3.19 -7.69 16.07
C LEU A 197 3.86 -6.35 16.37
N LYS A 198 3.97 -5.95 17.64
CA LYS A 198 4.62 -4.70 18.07
C LYS A 198 6.07 -4.63 17.59
N GLU A 199 6.85 -5.70 17.74
CA GLU A 199 8.23 -5.73 17.23
C GLU A 199 8.32 -5.58 15.71
N LYS A 200 7.43 -6.25 14.98
CA LYS A 200 7.37 -6.13 13.52
C LYS A 200 6.89 -4.75 13.05
N LEU A 201 5.99 -4.09 13.79
CA LEU A 201 5.53 -2.74 13.50
C LEU A 201 6.62 -1.70 13.70
N LYS A 202 7.53 -1.88 14.66
CA LYS A 202 8.74 -1.05 14.78
C LYS A 202 9.58 -1.10 13.49
N GLU A 203 9.66 -2.23 12.81
CA GLU A 203 10.35 -2.32 11.53
C GLU A 203 9.66 -1.53 10.42
N VAL A 204 8.32 -1.43 10.43
CA VAL A 204 7.56 -0.57 9.50
C VAL A 204 7.84 0.89 9.80
N ILE A 205 7.77 1.30 11.07
CA ILE A 205 8.01 2.69 11.50
C ILE A 205 9.42 3.17 11.13
N ARG A 206 10.42 2.28 11.15
CA ARG A 206 11.81 2.61 10.77
C ARG A 206 12.00 3.01 9.31
N TYR A 207 11.02 2.74 8.44
CA TYR A 207 11.04 3.27 7.08
C TYR A 207 10.80 4.79 7.02
N ASP A 208 10.28 5.38 8.10
CA ASP A 208 9.96 6.82 8.21
C ASP A 208 9.03 7.33 7.08
N ASP A 209 8.22 6.42 6.52
CA ASP A 209 7.18 6.75 5.58
C ASP A 209 5.95 7.22 6.34
N ALA A 210 5.53 8.48 6.13
CA ALA A 210 4.47 9.13 6.91
C ALA A 210 3.18 8.29 6.97
N TYR A 211 2.72 7.78 5.83
CA TYR A 211 1.51 6.98 5.75
C TYR A 211 1.64 5.65 6.49
N MET A 212 2.79 4.98 6.36
CA MET A 212 3.03 3.69 7.01
C MET A 212 3.33 3.81 8.49
N VAL A 213 3.91 4.92 8.96
CA VAL A 213 4.05 5.24 10.39
C VAL A 213 2.66 5.35 11.04
N VAL A 214 1.76 6.13 10.43
CA VAL A 214 0.37 6.26 10.89
C VAL A 214 -0.33 4.90 10.86
N ALA A 215 -0.22 4.16 9.75
CA ALA A 215 -0.82 2.82 9.63
C ALA A 215 -0.33 1.85 10.72
N ALA A 216 0.98 1.85 11.00
CA ALA A 216 1.58 1.00 12.01
C ALA A 216 1.09 1.32 13.42
N LEU A 217 1.02 2.61 13.78
CA LEU A 217 0.54 3.05 15.09
C LEU A 217 -0.97 2.79 15.26
N SER A 218 -1.78 3.06 14.24
CA SER A 218 -3.20 2.73 14.25
C SER A 218 -3.44 1.23 14.39
N LEU A 219 -2.67 0.38 13.69
CA LEU A 219 -2.77 -1.06 13.81
C LEU A 219 -2.35 -1.56 15.21
N ALA A 220 -1.34 -0.95 15.83
CA ALA A 220 -0.97 -1.24 17.22
C ALA A 220 -2.13 -0.91 18.18
N GLY A 221 -2.81 0.21 17.95
CA GLY A 221 -4.02 0.59 18.70
C GLY A 221 -5.12 -0.47 18.58
N GLN A 222 -5.47 -0.85 17.34
CA GLN A 222 -6.48 -1.88 17.07
C GLN A 222 -6.13 -3.25 17.66
N ALA A 223 -4.84 -3.60 17.67
CA ALA A 223 -4.36 -4.84 18.24
C ALA A 223 -4.56 -4.90 19.76
N ASN A 224 -4.18 -3.84 20.47
CA ASN A 224 -4.37 -3.74 21.91
C ASN A 224 -5.87 -3.71 22.27
N GLN A 225 -6.67 -2.93 21.55
CA GLN A 225 -8.13 -2.87 21.73
C GLN A 225 -8.79 -4.24 21.51
N HIS A 226 -8.35 -4.99 20.49
CA HIS A 226 -8.84 -6.34 20.23
C HIS A 226 -8.52 -7.31 21.37
N ILE A 227 -7.32 -7.23 21.97
CA ILE A 227 -6.98 -8.07 23.13
C ILE A 227 -7.86 -7.72 24.33
N ALA A 228 -7.99 -6.43 24.67
CA ALA A 228 -8.85 -6.00 25.76
C ALA A 228 -10.29 -6.52 25.57
N ALA A 229 -10.86 -6.32 24.38
CA ALA A 229 -12.19 -6.80 24.05
C ALA A 229 -12.32 -8.33 24.13
N ALA A 230 -11.30 -9.07 23.66
CA ALA A 230 -11.28 -10.53 23.76
C ALA A 230 -11.24 -11.01 25.21
N LEU A 231 -10.49 -10.35 26.08
CA LEU A 231 -10.41 -10.67 27.51
C LEU A 231 -11.75 -10.41 28.22
N PHE A 232 -12.37 -9.25 27.99
CA PHE A 232 -13.68 -8.94 28.58
C PHE A 232 -14.81 -9.85 28.09
N SER A 233 -14.73 -10.31 26.83
CA SER A 233 -15.70 -11.23 26.24
C SER A 233 -15.39 -12.71 26.47
N ALA A 234 -14.33 -13.04 27.23
CA ALA A 234 -14.01 -14.41 27.56
C ALA A 234 -15.17 -15.07 28.34
N PRO A 235 -15.61 -16.29 27.97
CA PRO A 235 -16.71 -16.94 28.68
C PRO A 235 -16.35 -17.21 30.15
N LEU A 236 -17.31 -17.02 31.05
CA LEU A 236 -17.13 -17.37 32.47
C LEU A 236 -16.86 -18.87 32.63
N PRO A 237 -15.86 -19.27 33.42
CA PRO A 237 -15.69 -20.66 33.84
C PRO A 237 -16.98 -21.23 34.47
N LYS A 238 -17.29 -22.50 34.19
CA LYS A 238 -18.45 -23.17 34.78
C LYS A 238 -18.25 -23.34 36.28
N GLY A 239 -19.34 -23.16 37.06
CA GLY A 239 -19.36 -23.45 38.49
C GLY A 239 -18.90 -22.32 39.41
N LEU A 240 -18.65 -21.11 38.89
CA LEU A 240 -18.37 -19.95 39.73
C LEU A 240 -19.65 -19.44 40.42
N THR A 241 -19.55 -19.12 41.71
CA THR A 241 -20.60 -18.45 42.50
C THR A 241 -20.52 -16.92 42.35
N GLY A 242 -21.50 -16.19 42.90
CA GLY A 242 -21.60 -14.72 42.76
C GLY A 242 -20.30 -13.96 43.06
N ASP A 243 -19.67 -14.23 44.21
CA ASP A 243 -18.41 -13.58 44.60
C ASP A 243 -17.23 -14.02 43.72
N GLN A 244 -17.18 -15.29 43.34
CA GLN A 244 -16.14 -15.83 42.46
C GLN A 244 -16.24 -15.26 41.03
N VAL A 245 -17.45 -14.97 40.54
CA VAL A 245 -17.66 -14.28 39.26
C VAL A 245 -17.13 -12.85 39.33
N LYS A 246 -17.36 -12.15 40.45
CA LYS A 246 -16.84 -10.79 40.64
C LYS A 246 -15.31 -10.80 40.66
N GLU A 247 -14.70 -11.67 41.47
CA GLU A 247 -13.24 -11.80 41.55
C GLU A 247 -12.61 -12.17 40.19
N TYR A 248 -13.23 -13.08 39.43
CA TYR A 248 -12.78 -13.43 38.09
C TYR A 248 -12.83 -12.23 37.14
N ARG A 249 -13.93 -11.46 37.15
CA ARG A 249 -14.08 -10.25 36.32
C ARG A 249 -13.08 -9.16 36.70
N ASP A 250 -12.85 -8.96 37.99
CA ASP A 250 -11.84 -8.01 38.48
C ASP A 250 -10.42 -8.43 38.05
N GLY A 251 -10.13 -9.73 38.05
CA GLY A 251 -8.89 -10.28 37.50
C GLY A 251 -8.75 -10.05 36.00
N VAL A 252 -9.81 -10.27 35.23
CA VAL A 252 -9.85 -9.98 33.77
C VAL A 252 -9.62 -8.49 33.52
N ALA A 253 -10.27 -7.61 34.27
CA ALA A 253 -10.11 -6.16 34.14
C ALA A 253 -8.65 -5.72 34.37
N LYS A 254 -8.01 -6.20 35.45
CA LYS A 254 -6.60 -5.91 35.75
C LYS A 254 -5.65 -6.29 34.60
N VAL A 255 -5.96 -7.36 33.86
CA VAL A 255 -5.16 -7.79 32.70
C VAL A 255 -5.53 -6.98 31.45
N ALA A 256 -6.79 -6.62 31.25
CA ALA A 256 -7.29 -5.94 30.05
C ALA A 256 -7.02 -4.43 30.03
N GLU A 257 -7.08 -3.76 31.18
CA GLU A 257 -6.90 -2.30 31.33
C GLU A 257 -5.58 -1.77 30.73
N PRO A 258 -4.41 -2.41 30.96
CA PRO A 258 -3.17 -2.00 30.31
C PRO A 258 -3.26 -1.97 28.78
N PHE A 259 -3.97 -2.92 28.16
CA PHE A 259 -4.16 -2.93 26.71
C PHE A 259 -5.12 -1.81 26.26
N GLN A 260 -6.14 -1.47 27.04
CA GLN A 260 -6.98 -0.31 26.72
C GLN A 260 -6.16 0.99 26.72
N LYS A 261 -5.31 1.17 27.74
CA LYS A 261 -4.42 2.33 27.82
C LYS A 261 -3.46 2.37 26.63
N GLU A 262 -2.76 1.27 26.36
CA GLU A 262 -1.83 1.20 25.23
C GLU A 262 -2.52 1.39 23.87
N ALA A 263 -3.78 0.97 23.75
CA ALA A 263 -4.57 1.22 22.54
C ALA A 263 -4.76 2.73 22.32
N LEU A 264 -5.22 3.45 23.36
CA LEU A 264 -5.39 4.89 23.31
C LEU A 264 -4.05 5.61 23.07
N ASP A 265 -2.96 5.20 23.73
CA ASP A 265 -1.62 5.77 23.53
C ASP A 265 -1.14 5.60 22.08
N SER A 266 -1.41 4.43 21.48
CA SER A 266 -1.07 4.14 20.08
C SER A 266 -1.88 4.99 19.10
N TYR A 267 -3.19 5.12 19.30
CA TYR A 267 -4.02 6.00 18.47
C TYR A 267 -3.63 7.48 18.64
N SER A 268 -3.36 7.92 19.87
CA SER A 268 -2.87 9.27 20.18
C SER A 268 -1.59 9.56 19.40
N SER A 269 -0.66 8.61 19.39
CA SER A 269 0.60 8.70 18.64
C SER A 269 0.37 8.72 17.12
N ALA A 270 -0.57 7.91 16.62
CA ALA A 270 -0.94 7.90 15.21
C ALA A 270 -1.52 9.26 14.77
N ILE A 271 -2.35 9.88 15.61
CA ILE A 271 -2.93 11.21 15.36
C ILE A 271 -1.84 12.28 15.35
N GLU A 272 -0.99 12.31 16.38
CA GLU A 272 0.13 13.27 16.46
C GLU A 272 1.04 13.15 15.23
N LYS A 273 1.44 11.93 14.87
CA LYS A 273 2.29 11.69 13.69
C LYS A 273 1.56 11.98 12.39
N GLY A 274 0.27 11.69 12.30
CA GLY A 274 -0.55 12.01 11.13
C GLY A 274 -0.58 13.50 10.83
N TYR A 275 -0.79 14.34 11.85
CA TYR A 275 -0.75 15.78 11.68
C TYR A 275 0.67 16.31 11.43
N ARG A 276 1.66 15.82 12.17
CA ARG A 276 3.05 16.30 12.05
C ARG A 276 3.71 15.95 10.71
N LEU A 277 3.44 14.76 10.19
CA LEU A 277 4.06 14.24 8.96
C LEU A 277 3.15 14.39 7.73
N GLU A 278 1.99 15.04 7.88
CA GLU A 278 0.95 15.12 6.85
C GLU A 278 0.52 13.73 6.31
N GLY A 279 0.58 12.71 7.16
CA GLY A 279 0.26 11.31 6.84
C GLY A 279 -1.24 11.02 6.76
N TYR A 280 -2.02 11.90 6.12
CA TYR A 280 -3.47 11.81 6.05
C TYR A 280 -3.92 10.62 5.18
N ASN A 281 -4.36 9.53 5.83
CA ASN A 281 -4.89 8.34 5.17
C ASN A 281 -6.05 7.73 5.97
N ASP A 282 -6.61 6.62 5.47
CA ASP A 282 -7.70 5.93 6.17
C ASP A 282 -7.30 5.40 7.55
N TRP A 283 -6.01 5.15 7.80
CA TRP A 283 -5.52 4.75 9.12
C TRP A 283 -5.56 5.89 10.13
N LEU A 284 -5.36 7.13 9.71
CA LEU A 284 -5.55 8.30 10.56
C LEU A 284 -7.03 8.45 10.96
N LYS A 285 -7.95 8.26 10.00
CA LYS A 285 -9.39 8.28 10.27
C LYS A 285 -9.79 7.21 11.28
N ILE A 286 -9.24 6.00 11.15
CA ILE A 286 -9.43 4.91 12.11
C ILE A 286 -8.95 5.34 13.51
N ALA A 287 -7.74 5.88 13.62
CA ALA A 287 -7.20 6.31 14.91
C ALA A 287 -8.03 7.41 15.57
N LEU A 288 -8.45 8.43 14.80
CA LEU A 288 -9.34 9.48 15.29
C LEU A 288 -10.67 8.93 15.78
N THR A 289 -11.29 8.03 15.00
CA THR A 289 -12.58 7.43 15.33
C THR A 289 -12.50 6.62 16.63
N GLU A 290 -11.51 5.74 16.76
CA GLU A 290 -11.39 4.89 17.95
C GLU A 290 -10.89 5.67 19.17
N ALA A 291 -9.97 6.63 19.01
CA ALA A 291 -9.55 7.51 20.11
C ALA A 291 -10.72 8.35 20.63
N SER A 292 -11.58 8.87 19.73
CA SER A 292 -12.79 9.60 20.11
C SER A 292 -13.79 8.74 20.88
N ARG A 293 -13.98 7.48 20.48
CA ARG A 293 -14.81 6.54 21.24
C ARG A 293 -14.26 6.26 22.64
N MET A 294 -12.94 6.19 22.78
CA MET A 294 -12.27 5.84 24.04
C MET A 294 -12.11 7.04 25.00
N ASP A 295 -11.87 8.23 24.48
CA ASP A 295 -11.72 9.48 25.24
C ASP A 295 -12.30 10.67 24.42
N PRO A 296 -13.63 10.85 24.42
CA PRO A 296 -14.30 11.89 23.64
C PRO A 296 -13.93 13.31 24.11
N ALA A 297 -13.54 13.48 25.37
CA ALA A 297 -13.18 14.78 25.94
C ALA A 297 -11.85 15.27 25.35
N LYS A 298 -10.88 14.36 25.18
CA LYS A 298 -9.58 14.66 24.58
C LYS A 298 -9.61 14.62 23.06
N TYR A 299 -10.42 13.74 22.47
CA TYR A 299 -10.56 13.55 21.04
C TYR A 299 -12.01 13.79 20.61
N PRO A 300 -12.48 15.05 20.61
CA PRO A 300 -13.84 15.35 20.17
C PRO A 300 -14.04 14.94 18.71
N ASN A 301 -15.11 14.19 18.46
CA ASN A 301 -15.57 13.92 17.10
C ASN A 301 -16.29 15.18 16.60
N PHE A 302 -15.60 16.00 15.80
CA PHE A 302 -16.25 17.15 15.19
C PHE A 302 -17.26 16.74 14.09
N GLY A 303 -17.21 15.47 13.64
CA GLY A 303 -17.92 15.02 12.46
C GLY A 303 -17.53 15.81 11.21
N GLU A 304 -17.63 15.21 10.04
CA GLU A 304 -18.33 15.98 9.02
C GLU A 304 -19.80 15.84 9.40
N GLU A 305 -20.33 16.77 10.21
CA GLU A 305 -21.71 17.14 9.96
C GLU A 305 -21.67 17.77 8.57
N ALA A 306 -22.01 16.98 7.57
CA ALA A 306 -22.52 17.55 6.33
C ALA A 306 -23.72 18.39 6.78
N ILE A 307 -23.49 19.68 7.06
CA ILE A 307 -24.54 20.65 7.04
C ILE A 307 -25.00 20.55 5.59
N LEU A 308 -26.10 19.82 5.38
CA LEU A 308 -26.95 20.02 4.23
C LEU A 308 -27.43 21.46 4.35
N THR A 309 -26.56 22.41 4.00
CA THR A 309 -27.02 23.70 3.54
C THR A 309 -27.84 23.31 2.33
N LYS A 310 -29.17 23.32 2.50
CA LYS A 310 -30.04 23.54 1.35
C LYS A 310 -29.37 24.65 0.57
N VAL A 311 -28.96 24.35 -0.66
CA VAL A 311 -28.58 25.39 -1.61
C VAL A 311 -29.70 26.41 -1.54
N PRO A 312 -29.42 27.68 -1.23
CA PRO A 312 -30.48 28.66 -1.13
C PRO A 312 -31.25 28.72 -2.45
N ASP A 313 -32.58 28.74 -2.38
CA ASP A 313 -33.54 28.69 -3.51
C ASP A 313 -33.48 29.96 -4.42
N TYR A 314 -32.33 30.59 -4.61
CA TYR A 314 -32.18 31.79 -5.45
C TYR A 314 -31.12 31.65 -6.56
N LEU A 315 -30.79 30.41 -6.96
CA LEU A 315 -30.01 30.14 -8.18
C LEU A 315 -30.82 29.42 -9.28
N GLU A 316 -32.15 29.47 -9.22
CA GLU A 316 -33.00 29.28 -10.40
C GLU A 316 -33.50 30.65 -10.86
N ASN A 317 -32.75 31.24 -11.81
CA ASN A 317 -33.23 32.18 -12.84
C ASN A 317 -32.23 32.18 -13.99
#